data_AF-A0A0N4V4U7-F1
#
_entry.id   AF-A0A0N4V4U7-F1
#
_cell.length_a   1.000
_cell.length_b   1.000
_cell.length_c   1.000
_cell.angle_alpha   90.00
_cell.angle_beta   90.00
_cell.angle_gamma   90.00
#
_symmetry.space_group_name_H-M   'P 1'
#
loop_
_entity.id
_entity.type
_entity.pdbx_description
1 polymer ?
#
loop_
_entity_poly.entity_id
_entity_poly.type
_entity_poly.pdbx_seq_one_letter_code
_entity_poly.pdbx_strand_id
1 'polypeptide(L)'
;MTFLVLLWLLLFPADCNPYVSDSFVMYSSDRPSANKCIPIPKNFTLCYGMQYTTMRLPNLLEHETLDEVIEQAEPWPVLTNLNCHPDAQLFLCSLFAPVCLASLDREILPCRSLCEAVQKVN
;
A
#
# COMPACT_ATOMS: atom_id res chain seq x y z
N MET A 1 -42.32 -5.04 -26.64
CA MET A 1 -40.93 -4.74 -26.20
C MET A 1 -40.89 -3.99 -24.87
N THR A 2 -41.82 -3.06 -24.61
CA THR A 2 -41.91 -2.29 -23.36
C THR A 2 -42.27 -3.12 -22.12
N PHE A 3 -43.15 -4.13 -22.26
CA PHE A 3 -43.54 -5.01 -21.15
C PHE A 3 -42.39 -5.85 -20.58
N LEU A 4 -41.45 -6.29 -21.43
CA LEU A 4 -40.29 -7.10 -21.00
C LEU A 4 -39.27 -6.25 -20.22
N VAL A 5 -39.13 -4.98 -20.57
CA VAL A 5 -38.25 -4.01 -19.88
C VAL A 5 -38.79 -3.67 -18.49
N LEU A 6 -40.11 -3.47 -18.37
CA LEU A 6 -40.77 -3.25 -17.07
C LEU A 6 -40.70 -4.49 -16.17
N LEU A 7 -40.80 -5.69 -16.75
CA LEU A 7 -40.65 -6.94 -16.01
C LEU A 7 -39.20 -7.14 -15.52
N TRP A 8 -38.20 -6.71 -16.29
CA TRP A 8 -36.79 -6.69 -15.87
C TRP A 8 -36.54 -5.74 -14.70
N LEU A 9 -37.13 -4.53 -14.71
CA LEU A 9 -37.00 -3.56 -13.61
C LEU A 9 -37.67 -4.01 -12.30
N LEU A 10 -38.67 -4.91 -12.38
CA LEU A 10 -39.37 -5.46 -11.22
C LEU A 10 -38.74 -6.76 -10.68
N LEU A 11 -37.90 -7.43 -11.47
CA LEU A 11 -37.20 -8.67 -11.10
C LEU A 11 -35.74 -8.46 -10.67
N PHE A 12 -35.17 -7.29 -10.93
CA PHE A 12 -33.86 -6.89 -10.42
C PHE A 12 -34.03 -5.70 -9.48
N PRO A 13 -33.98 -5.88 -8.14
CA PRO A 13 -33.87 -4.74 -7.25
C PRO A 13 -32.60 -3.96 -7.60
N ALA A 14 -32.71 -2.63 -7.69
CA ALA A 14 -31.54 -1.78 -7.72
C ALA A 14 -30.81 -1.95 -6.38
N ASP A 15 -29.75 -2.75 -6.36
CA ASP A 15 -28.90 -2.92 -5.18
C ASP A 15 -28.12 -1.63 -4.91
N CYS A 16 -28.79 -0.68 -4.27
CA CYS A 16 -28.17 0.33 -3.44
C CYS A 16 -28.63 0.08 -2.00
N ASN A 17 -28.04 -0.91 -1.32
CA ASN A 17 -28.16 -0.99 0.13
C ASN A 17 -26.77 -1.05 0.78
N PRO A 18 -26.33 0.01 1.50
CA PRO A 18 -25.07 0.03 2.23
C PRO A 18 -25.18 -0.57 3.64
N TYR A 19 -26.28 -1.24 4.00
CA TYR A 19 -26.46 -1.87 5.31
C TYR A 19 -26.24 -3.39 5.24
N VAL A 20 -24.98 -3.80 5.07
CA VAL A 20 -24.55 -5.14 5.49
C VAL A 20 -24.44 -5.12 7.01
N SER A 21 -25.20 -5.99 7.66
CA SER A 21 -25.28 -6.14 9.10
C SER A 21 -23.92 -6.45 9.74
N ASP A 22 -23.41 -5.45 10.44
CA ASP A 22 -22.13 -5.37 11.15
C ASP A 22 -22.07 -6.24 12.42
N SER A 23 -22.52 -7.50 12.37
CA SER A 23 -22.61 -8.34 13.58
C SER A 23 -22.16 -9.80 13.40
N PHE A 24 -21.85 -10.25 12.19
CA PHE A 24 -21.33 -11.62 11.95
C PHE A 24 -19.86 -11.67 11.51
N VAL A 25 -19.26 -10.53 11.11
CA VAL A 25 -17.84 -10.47 10.71
C VAL A 25 -16.90 -10.30 11.92
N MET A 26 -17.43 -10.18 13.14
CA MET A 26 -16.64 -9.94 14.36
C MET A 26 -16.15 -11.22 15.08
N TYR A 27 -16.42 -12.43 14.56
CA TYR A 27 -16.05 -13.70 15.24
C TYR A 27 -15.20 -14.67 14.40
N SER A 28 -14.85 -14.33 13.16
CA SER A 28 -13.78 -15.05 12.47
C SER A 28 -12.46 -14.45 12.89
N SER A 29 -11.76 -15.16 13.77
CA SER A 29 -10.35 -14.94 14.10
C SER A 29 -9.48 -15.15 12.86
N ASP A 30 -9.57 -14.26 11.89
CA ASP A 30 -8.48 -13.97 10.98
C ASP A 30 -7.92 -12.63 11.44
N ARG A 31 -7.03 -12.67 12.43
CA ARG A 31 -6.11 -11.55 12.61
C ARG A 31 -5.46 -11.37 11.24
N PRO A 32 -5.58 -10.18 10.60
CA PRO A 32 -4.80 -9.88 9.41
C PRO A 32 -3.37 -10.30 9.71
N SER A 33 -2.81 -11.13 8.85
CA SER A 33 -1.58 -11.87 9.12
C SER A 33 -0.59 -10.98 9.86
N ALA A 34 -0.16 -11.40 11.05
CA ALA A 34 0.74 -10.60 11.88
C ALA A 34 1.86 -10.02 11.01
N ASN A 35 2.01 -8.70 11.05
CA ASN A 35 2.86 -7.96 10.15
C ASN A 35 4.26 -8.54 10.10
N LYS A 36 4.70 -8.95 8.92
CA LYS A 36 5.95 -9.69 8.77
C LYS A 36 7.06 -8.70 8.50
N CYS A 37 7.98 -8.58 9.46
CA CYS A 37 9.27 -7.95 9.19
C CYS A 37 10.07 -8.89 8.29
N ILE A 38 10.40 -8.44 7.09
CA ILE A 38 11.22 -9.18 6.13
C ILE A 38 12.50 -8.38 5.80
N PRO A 39 13.61 -9.04 5.46
CA PRO A 39 14.82 -8.35 5.03
C PRO A 39 14.60 -7.65 3.67
N ILE A 40 15.18 -6.45 3.52
CA ILE A 40 15.22 -5.76 2.23
C ILE A 40 16.28 -6.46 1.36
N PRO A 41 15.90 -7.08 0.24
CA PRO A 41 16.84 -7.86 -0.55
C PRO A 41 17.71 -6.95 -1.43
N LYS A 42 18.87 -7.46 -1.85
CA LYS A 42 19.84 -6.71 -2.67
C LYS A 42 19.31 -6.31 -4.05
N ASN A 43 18.40 -7.10 -4.61
CA ASN A 43 17.77 -6.80 -5.90
C ASN A 43 16.72 -5.68 -5.81
N PHE A 44 16.28 -5.30 -4.60
CA PHE A 44 15.40 -4.17 -4.42
C PHE A 44 16.20 -2.85 -4.35
N THR A 45 16.75 -2.45 -5.49
CA THR A 45 17.73 -1.36 -5.62
C THR A 45 17.23 0.00 -5.14
N LEU A 46 15.91 0.24 -5.17
CA LEU A 46 15.31 1.50 -4.70
C LEU A 46 15.62 1.76 -3.22
N CYS A 47 15.57 0.73 -2.37
CA CYS A 47 15.64 0.86 -0.91
C CYS A 47 16.75 0.02 -0.25
N TYR A 48 17.54 -0.70 -1.03
CA TYR A 48 18.72 -1.38 -0.50
C TYR A 48 19.80 -0.38 -0.08
N GLY A 49 20.40 -0.58 1.10
CA GLY A 49 21.44 0.30 1.65
C GLY A 49 20.93 1.50 2.45
N MET A 50 19.61 1.55 2.73
CA MET A 50 19.04 2.49 3.70
C MET A 50 19.60 2.24 5.11
N GLN A 51 19.35 3.18 6.02
CA GLN A 51 19.79 3.11 7.43
C GLN A 51 19.14 1.97 8.24
N TYR A 52 18.22 1.23 7.62
CA TYR A 52 17.52 0.07 8.14
C TYR A 52 17.56 -1.05 7.11
N THR A 53 17.51 -2.30 7.59
CA THR A 53 17.71 -3.49 6.73
C THR A 53 16.48 -4.38 6.63
N THR A 54 15.42 -4.07 7.37
CA THR A 54 14.16 -4.83 7.39
C THR A 54 12.99 -3.90 7.12
N MET A 55 12.03 -4.41 6.36
CA MET A 55 10.80 -3.71 6.02
C MET A 55 9.59 -4.54 6.43
N ARG A 56 8.43 -3.89 6.50
CA ARG A 56 7.16 -4.53 6.82
C ARG A 56 6.37 -4.86 5.55
N LEU A 57 5.71 -6.01 5.56
CA LEU A 57 4.60 -6.33 4.66
C LEU A 57 3.31 -6.62 5.47
N PRO A 58 2.12 -6.26 4.94
CA PRO A 58 1.93 -5.44 3.74
C PRO A 58 2.46 -4.01 3.94
N ASN A 59 2.83 -3.34 2.84
CA ASN A 59 3.34 -1.96 2.88
C ASN A 59 2.20 -0.92 2.73
N LEU A 60 2.53 0.38 2.68
CA LEU A 60 1.55 1.47 2.59
C LEU A 60 0.82 1.53 1.23
N LEU A 61 1.28 0.76 0.26
CA LEU A 61 0.65 0.59 -1.06
C LEU A 61 -0.11 -0.74 -1.14
N GLU A 62 -0.30 -1.41 0.00
CA GLU A 62 -1.03 -2.67 0.13
C GLU A 62 -0.39 -3.86 -0.61
N HIS A 63 0.88 -3.75 -1.03
CA HIS A 63 1.60 -4.89 -1.59
C HIS A 63 1.85 -5.92 -0.49
N GLU A 64 1.50 -7.18 -0.75
CA GLU A 64 1.57 -8.27 0.23
C GLU A 64 2.84 -9.12 0.08
N THR A 65 3.46 -9.09 -1.10
CA THR A 65 4.63 -9.90 -1.42
C THR A 65 5.82 -9.06 -1.86
N LEU A 66 7.02 -9.58 -1.65
CA LEU A 66 8.24 -8.90 -2.03
C LEU A 66 8.38 -8.77 -3.56
N ASP A 67 7.91 -9.77 -4.31
CA ASP A 67 7.96 -9.75 -5.77
C ASP A 67 7.09 -8.63 -6.33
N GLU A 68 5.87 -8.47 -5.81
CA GLU A 68 4.98 -7.35 -6.15
C GLU A 68 5.61 -5.99 -5.81
N VAL A 69 6.20 -5.86 -4.61
CA VAL A 69 6.92 -4.64 -4.22
C VAL A 69 8.02 -4.30 -5.22
N ILE A 70 8.83 -5.28 -5.63
CA ILE A 70 9.96 -5.06 -6.54
C ILE A 70 9.48 -4.73 -7.95
N GLU A 71 8.46 -5.44 -8.45
CA GLU A 71 7.87 -5.22 -9.78
C GLU A 71 7.27 -3.81 -9.89
N GLN A 72 6.42 -3.43 -8.93
CA GLN A 72 5.79 -2.11 -8.91
C GLN A 72 6.81 -0.99 -8.63
N ALA A 73 7.96 -1.32 -8.03
CA ALA A 73 9.02 -0.37 -7.76
C ALA A 73 9.99 -0.14 -8.93
N GLU A 74 9.96 -0.96 -9.98
CA GLU A 74 10.93 -0.94 -11.10
C GLU A 74 11.19 0.45 -11.71
N PRO A 75 10.19 1.32 -11.97
CA PRO A 75 10.45 2.59 -12.65
C PRO A 75 11.12 3.65 -11.74
N TRP A 76 11.04 3.49 -10.41
CA TRP A 76 11.40 4.55 -9.47
C TRP A 76 12.91 4.80 -9.30
N PRO A 77 13.81 3.78 -9.32
CA PRO A 77 15.25 4.01 -9.32
C PRO A 77 15.72 4.97 -10.42
N VAL A 78 15.11 4.91 -11.61
CA VAL A 78 15.42 5.84 -12.70
C VAL A 78 15.08 7.28 -12.30
N LEU A 79 13.91 7.50 -11.70
CA LEU A 79 13.46 8.82 -11.25
C LEU A 79 14.34 9.36 -10.11
N THR A 80 14.71 8.52 -9.14
CA THR A 80 15.61 8.94 -8.07
C THR A 80 17.00 9.31 -8.60
N ASN A 81 17.48 8.64 -9.64
CA ASN A 81 18.77 8.94 -10.27
C ASN A 81 18.80 10.27 -11.05
N LEU A 82 17.63 10.83 -11.39
CA LEU A 82 17.55 12.19 -11.94
C LEU A 82 17.86 13.26 -10.88
N ASN A 83 17.88 12.90 -9.60
CA ASN A 83 18.24 13.77 -8.47
C ASN A 83 17.41 15.06 -8.38
N CYS A 84 16.11 14.98 -8.71
CA CYS A 84 15.18 16.12 -8.62
C CYS A 84 14.99 16.64 -7.18
N HIS A 85 15.15 15.77 -6.17
CA HIS A 85 15.07 16.14 -4.76
C HIS A 85 15.88 15.15 -3.90
N PRO A 86 16.67 15.60 -2.91
CA PRO A 86 17.50 14.70 -2.10
C PRO A 86 16.70 13.67 -1.31
N ASP A 87 15.49 14.04 -0.87
CA ASP A 87 14.63 13.14 -0.08
C ASP A 87 13.69 12.26 -0.93
N ALA A 88 13.82 12.25 -2.27
CA ALA A 88 12.93 11.46 -3.13
C ALA A 88 13.02 9.95 -2.82
N GLN A 89 14.24 9.43 -2.65
CA GLN A 89 14.45 8.04 -2.27
C GLN A 89 13.88 7.74 -0.88
N LEU A 90 14.10 8.63 0.09
CA LEU A 90 13.57 8.49 1.45
C LEU A 90 12.03 8.40 1.44
N PHE A 91 11.38 9.30 0.70
CA PHE A 91 9.93 9.30 0.57
C PHE A 91 9.41 8.01 -0.08
N LEU A 92 9.99 7.58 -1.20
CA LEU A 92 9.58 6.35 -1.87
C LEU A 92 9.78 5.12 -0.99
N CYS A 93 10.90 5.02 -0.27
CA CYS A 93 11.14 3.92 0.65
C CYS A 93 10.22 3.94 1.87
N SER A 94 9.73 5.10 2.30
CA SER A 94 8.71 5.16 3.34
C SER A 94 7.38 4.52 2.92
N LEU A 95 7.10 4.46 1.61
CA LEU A 95 5.90 3.85 1.04
C LEU A 95 6.13 2.37 0.71
N PHE A 96 7.15 2.07 -0.10
CA PHE A 96 7.41 0.72 -0.59
C PHE A 96 8.07 -0.20 0.43
N ALA A 97 8.95 0.34 1.28
CA ALA A 97 9.78 -0.39 2.23
C ALA A 97 9.74 0.22 3.64
N PRO A 98 8.55 0.39 4.26
CA PRO A 98 8.43 1.08 5.53
C PRO A 98 9.23 0.37 6.64
N VAL A 99 9.78 1.15 7.56
CA VAL A 99 10.56 0.64 8.69
C VAL A 99 9.74 -0.34 9.50
N CYS A 100 10.31 -1.52 9.78
CA CYS A 100 9.65 -2.52 10.62
C CYS A 100 10.11 -2.39 12.08
N LEU A 101 9.20 -1.98 12.97
CA LEU A 101 9.44 -1.95 14.41
C LEU A 101 8.67 -3.10 15.07
N ALA A 102 9.39 -4.09 15.61
CA ALA A 102 8.78 -5.30 16.19
C ALA A 102 7.80 -5.02 17.35
N SER A 103 7.94 -3.89 18.03
CA SER A 103 7.05 -3.46 19.11
C SER A 103 5.84 -2.65 18.65
N LEU A 104 5.74 -2.31 17.36
CA LEU A 104 4.69 -1.44 16.82
C LEU A 104 3.87 -2.21 15.76
N ASP A 105 2.62 -2.50 16.11
CA ASP A 105 1.73 -3.25 15.21
C ASP A 105 1.10 -2.37 14.12
N ARG A 106 1.12 -1.05 14.28
CA ARG A 106 0.64 -0.09 13.28
C ARG A 106 1.75 0.37 12.35
N GLU A 107 1.36 0.74 11.14
CA GLU A 107 2.23 1.39 10.16
C GLU A 107 2.55 2.84 10.53
N ILE A 108 3.72 3.29 10.09
CA ILE A 108 4.20 4.67 10.27
C ILE A 108 4.07 5.36 8.91
N LEU A 109 3.18 6.34 8.83
CA LEU A 109 2.99 7.14 7.62
C LEU A 109 4.13 8.18 7.48
N PRO A 110 4.57 8.49 6.25
CA PRO A 110 5.46 9.61 6.04
C PRO A 110 4.81 10.93 6.45
N CYS A 111 5.62 11.85 6.96
CA CYS A 111 5.16 13.20 7.27
C CYS A 111 4.62 13.90 6.02
N ARG A 112 3.50 14.60 6.14
CA ARG A 112 2.92 15.43 5.06
C ARG A 112 3.95 16.41 4.48
N SER A 113 4.78 17.00 5.34
CA SER A 113 5.84 17.93 4.94
C SER A 113 6.89 17.30 4.02
N LEU A 114 7.23 16.01 4.22
CA LEU A 114 8.16 15.30 3.35
C LEU A 114 7.56 15.09 1.95
N CYS A 115 6.29 14.69 1.89
CA CYS A 115 5.55 14.56 0.62
C CYS A 115 5.53 15.90 -0.13
N GLU A 116 5.16 16.99 0.54
CA GLU A 116 5.11 18.32 -0.06
C GLU A 116 6.50 18.85 -0.48
N ALA A 117 7.57 18.46 0.22
CA ALA A 117 8.93 18.82 -0.16
C ALA A 117 9.36 18.10 -1.45
N VAL A 118 9.20 16.78 -1.50
CA VAL A 118 9.55 15.97 -2.68
C VAL A 118 8.70 16.32 -3.90
N GLN A 119 7.44 16.71 -3.71
CA GLN A 119 6.56 17.17 -4.80
C GLN A 119 7.08 18.43 -5.50
N LYS A 120 7.76 19.31 -4.76
CA LYS A 120 8.35 20.54 -5.30
C LYS A 120 9.71 20.20 -5.90
N VAL A 121 9.71 19.88 -7.19
CA VAL A 121 10.95 19.75 -7.98
C VAL A 121 11.74 21.05 -7.85
N ASN A 122 13.00 20.96 -7.41
CA ASN A 122 13.89 22.11 -7.24
C ASN A 122 14.90 22.19 -8.39
#